data_AF-A0A6S6RN35-F1
#
_entry.id   AF-A0A6S6RN35-F1
#
_cell.length_a   1.000
_cell.length_b   1.000
_cell.length_c   1.000
_cell.angle_alpha   90.00
_cell.angle_beta   90.00
_cell.angle_gamma   90.00
#
_symmetry.space_group_name_H-M   'P 1'
#
loop_
_entity.id
_entity.type
_entity.pdbx_description
1 polymer ?
#
loop_
_entity_poly.entity_id
_entity_poly.type
_entity_poly.pdbx_seq_one_letter_code
_entity_poly.pdbx_strand_id
1 'polypeptide(L)'
;MNIVVLIAALSVYNSGVYSNSRMLYGLAKQGNAPHFLNIVTKRGVPIVSIAISALATSDGILINYLLDGKALELLMSLVVTTLVINWILICISNLKFRAVKIKESIEPKFKALWYPFGNYLCLIFLFLILVIILLTDGIRISVILMPFWVLFLWIGFLLTKFRKQNRAN
;
A
#
# COMPACT_ATOMS: atom_id res chain seq x y z
N MET A 1 28.14 3.89 13.87
CA MET A 1 27.17 3.53 12.82
C MET A 1 25.71 3.46 13.29
N ASN A 2 25.42 3.21 14.57
CA ASN A 2 24.04 2.98 15.02
C ASN A 2 23.14 4.22 15.03
N ILE A 3 23.66 5.41 15.38
CA ILE A 3 22.86 6.64 15.47
C ILE A 3 22.30 7.06 14.09
N VAL A 4 23.09 6.94 13.03
CA VAL A 4 22.66 7.29 11.66
C VAL A 4 21.51 6.38 11.22
N VAL A 5 21.60 5.08 11.49
CA VAL A 5 20.54 4.10 11.16
C VAL A 5 19.27 4.39 11.96
N LEU A 6 19.39 4.73 13.26
CA LEU A 6 18.24 5.09 14.09
C LEU A 6 17.55 6.36 13.61
N ILE A 7 18.32 7.40 13.25
CA ILE A 7 17.76 8.65 12.72
C ILE A 7 17.06 8.39 11.37
N ALA A 8 17.67 7.58 10.49
CA ALA A 8 17.05 7.20 9.22
C ALA A 8 15.73 6.45 9.43
N ALA A 9 15.71 5.47 10.35
CA ALA A 9 14.50 4.72 10.68
C ALA A 9 13.39 5.63 11.25
N LEU A 10 13.73 6.55 12.15
CA LEU A 10 12.78 7.53 12.70
C LEU A 10 12.21 8.47 11.63
N SER A 11 13.04 8.91 10.68
CA SER A 11 12.63 9.76 9.57
C SER A 11 11.63 9.06 8.63
N VAL A 12 11.93 7.80 8.26
CA VAL A 12 11.02 6.97 7.46
C VAL A 12 9.72 6.70 8.22
N TYR A 13 9.79 6.42 9.52
CA TYR A 13 8.62 6.19 10.36
C TYR A 13 7.70 7.42 10.41
N ASN A 14 8.25 8.61 10.66
CA ASN A 14 7.45 9.85 10.70
C ASN A 14 6.76 10.13 9.35
N SER A 15 7.49 9.99 8.25
CA SER A 15 6.94 10.18 6.90
C SER A 15 5.89 9.14 6.53
N GLY A 16 6.09 7.89 6.97
CA GLY A 16 5.17 6.77 6.77
C GLY A 16 3.86 6.96 7.51
N VAL A 17 3.91 7.29 8.80
CA VAL A 17 2.71 7.56 9.62
C VAL A 17 1.91 8.73 9.06
N TYR A 18 2.59 9.81 8.65
CA TYR A 18 1.95 10.96 8.04
C TYR A 18 1.25 10.60 6.72
N SER A 19 1.95 9.89 5.82
CA SER A 19 1.42 9.50 4.51
C SER A 19 0.24 8.53 4.65
N ASN A 20 0.35 7.52 5.51
CA ASN A 20 -0.72 6.55 5.76
C ASN A 20 -1.99 7.23 6.29
N SER A 21 -1.82 8.15 7.24
CA SER A 21 -2.93 8.87 7.86
C SER A 21 -3.69 9.73 6.85
N ARG A 22 -2.97 10.38 5.94
CA ARG A 22 -3.56 11.20 4.86
C ARG A 22 -4.20 10.35 3.77
N MET A 23 -3.63 9.19 3.45
CA MET A 23 -4.23 8.23 2.51
C MET A 23 -5.56 7.69 3.06
N LEU A 24 -5.59 7.25 4.32
CA LEU A 24 -6.81 6.81 5.02
C LEU A 24 -7.88 7.90 5.05
N TYR A 25 -7.49 9.14 5.37
CA TYR A 25 -8.38 10.30 5.32
C TYR A 25 -8.94 10.54 3.91
N GLY A 26 -8.09 10.46 2.88
CA GLY A 26 -8.51 10.58 1.47
C GLY A 26 -9.52 9.52 1.06
N LEU A 27 -9.31 8.27 1.47
CA LEU A 27 -10.23 7.17 1.24
C LEU A 27 -11.57 7.37 1.98
N ALA A 28 -11.54 7.90 3.22
CA ALA A 28 -12.73 8.24 3.98
C ALA A 28 -13.54 9.35 3.31
N LYS A 29 -12.86 10.38 2.78
CA LYS A 29 -13.49 11.47 2.02
C LYS A 29 -14.14 10.99 0.72
N GLN A 30 -13.59 9.96 0.08
CA GLN A 30 -14.17 9.29 -1.10
C GLN A 30 -15.28 8.27 -0.75
N GLY A 31 -15.59 8.11 0.54
CA GLY A 31 -16.58 7.14 1.03
C GLY A 31 -16.17 5.68 0.87
N ASN A 32 -14.87 5.41 0.72
CA ASN A 32 -14.29 4.05 0.63
C ASN A 32 -13.75 3.55 1.98
N ALA A 33 -13.70 4.41 3.00
CA ALA A 33 -13.30 4.08 4.37
C ALA A 33 -14.35 4.60 5.37
N PRO A 34 -14.43 4.06 6.61
CA PRO A 34 -15.46 4.43 7.57
C PRO A 34 -15.38 5.91 7.97
N HIS A 35 -16.55 6.52 8.20
CA HIS A 35 -16.70 7.98 8.31
C HIS A 35 -15.90 8.60 9.47
N PHE A 36 -15.61 7.84 10.53
CA PHE A 36 -14.80 8.30 11.67
C PHE A 36 -13.35 8.66 11.29
N LEU A 37 -12.83 8.13 10.17
CA LEU A 37 -11.49 8.46 9.65
C LEU A 37 -11.45 9.83 8.95
N ASN A 38 -12.61 10.47 8.72
CA ASN A 38 -12.71 11.81 8.14
C ASN A 38 -12.57 12.92 9.21
N ILE A 39 -12.41 12.56 10.48
CA ILE A 39 -12.30 13.54 11.56
C ILE A 39 -10.90 14.14 11.54
N VAL A 40 -10.82 15.45 11.31
CA VAL A 40 -9.60 16.24 11.34
C VAL A 40 -9.66 17.29 12.44
N THR A 41 -8.50 17.61 13.02
CA THR A 41 -8.37 18.72 13.97
C THR A 41 -8.47 20.09 13.30
N LYS A 42 -8.57 21.15 14.10
CA LYS A 42 -8.49 22.56 13.65
C LYS A 42 -7.23 22.87 12.82
N ARG A 43 -6.15 22.11 12.98
CA ARG A 43 -4.89 22.23 12.21
C ARG A 43 -4.85 21.33 10.96
N GLY A 44 -5.94 20.65 10.62
CA GLY A 44 -6.05 19.76 9.45
C GLY A 44 -5.38 18.40 9.62
N VAL A 45 -5.01 18.01 10.85
CA VAL A 45 -4.33 16.74 11.15
C VAL A 45 -5.36 15.66 11.51
N PRO A 46 -5.38 14.50 10.80
CA PRO A 46 -6.30 13.39 11.07
C PRO A 46 -5.82 12.55 12.27
N ILE A 47 -6.12 12.98 13.48
CA ILE A 47 -5.65 12.33 14.72
C ILE A 47 -6.11 10.87 14.83
N VAL A 48 -7.34 10.55 14.40
CA VAL A 48 -7.88 9.19 14.51
C VAL A 48 -7.05 8.21 13.67
N SER A 49 -6.64 8.60 12.46
CA SER A 49 -5.80 7.78 11.59
C SER A 49 -4.38 7.59 12.15
N ILE A 50 -3.85 8.62 12.84
CA ILE A 50 -2.55 8.54 13.53
C ILE A 50 -2.67 7.56 14.70
N ALA A 51 -3.73 7.67 15.51
CA ALA A 51 -3.97 6.78 16.65
C ALA A 51 -4.09 5.32 16.20
N ILE A 52 -4.80 5.05 15.10
CA ILE A 52 -4.90 3.71 14.52
C ILE A 52 -3.53 3.19 14.06
N SER A 53 -2.72 4.04 13.42
CA SER A 53 -1.37 3.63 13.01
C SER A 53 -0.46 3.32 14.20
N ALA A 54 -0.59 4.08 15.29
CA ALA A 54 0.14 3.85 16.54
C ALA A 54 -0.32 2.58 17.25
N LEU A 55 -1.63 2.32 17.31
CA LEU A 55 -2.19 1.08 17.86
C LEU A 55 -1.74 -0.14 17.05
N ALA A 56 -1.84 -0.10 15.72
CA ALA A 56 -1.38 -1.18 14.86
C ALA A 56 0.12 -1.48 15.03
N THR A 57 0.94 -0.43 15.21
CA THR A 57 2.37 -0.60 15.51
C THR A 57 2.58 -1.25 16.88
N SER A 58 1.83 -0.81 17.89
CA SER A 58 1.91 -1.33 19.26
C SER A 58 1.48 -2.80 19.33
N ASP A 59 0.38 -3.15 18.65
CA ASP A 59 -0.10 -4.52 18.53
C ASP A 59 0.92 -5.40 17.81
N GLY A 60 1.55 -4.90 16.74
CA GLY A 60 2.62 -5.61 16.05
C GLY A 60 3.82 -5.94 16.94
N ILE A 61 4.24 -4.99 17.79
CA ILE A 61 5.32 -5.19 18.77
C ILE A 61 4.91 -6.22 19.82
N LEU A 62 3.69 -6.12 20.35
CA LEU A 62 3.17 -7.03 21.37
C LEU A 62 3.09 -8.47 20.85
N ILE A 63 2.51 -8.66 19.65
CA ILE A 63 2.40 -9.96 19.00
C ILE A 63 3.79 -10.55 18.72
N ASN A 64 4.75 -9.72 18.31
CA ASN A 64 6.12 -10.19 18.07
C ASN A 64 6.85 -10.64 19.34
N TYR A 65 6.60 -9.97 20.46
CA TYR A 65 7.14 -10.36 21.75
C TYR A 65 6.57 -11.71 22.24
N LEU A 66 5.29 -11.99 21.95
CA LEU A 66 4.62 -13.22 22.37
C LEU A 66 4.93 -14.44 21.49
N LEU A 67 5.36 -14.24 20.24
CA LEU A 67 5.58 -15.30 19.24
C LEU A 67 7.07 -15.54 18.89
N ASP A 68 7.99 -15.11 19.77
CA ASP A 68 9.44 -15.34 19.64
C ASP A 68 10.00 -15.00 18.24
N GLY A 69 9.61 -13.84 17.70
CA GLY A 69 10.16 -13.34 16.42
C GLY A 69 9.48 -13.86 15.14
N LYS A 70 8.67 -14.93 15.21
CA LYS A 70 7.97 -15.49 14.03
C LYS A 70 6.91 -14.53 13.47
N ALA A 71 6.32 -13.69 14.32
CA ALA A 71 5.33 -12.71 13.87
C ALA A 71 5.95 -11.65 12.96
N LEU A 72 7.16 -11.17 13.29
CA LEU A 72 7.86 -10.21 12.46
C LEU A 72 8.17 -10.79 11.08
N GLU A 73 8.58 -12.05 10.99
CA GLU A 73 8.83 -12.72 9.71
C GLU A 73 7.56 -12.80 8.83
N LEU A 74 6.42 -13.15 9.43
CA LEU A 74 5.13 -13.19 8.73
C LEU A 74 4.67 -11.78 8.31
N LEU A 75 4.81 -10.79 9.20
CA LEU A 75 4.47 -9.39 8.92
C LEU A 75 5.34 -8.83 7.80
N MET A 76 6.65 -9.12 7.81
CA MET A 76 7.57 -8.69 6.75
C MET A 76 7.18 -9.32 5.41
N SER A 77 6.77 -10.60 5.42
CA SER A 77 6.26 -11.26 4.22
C SER A 77 5.03 -10.52 3.67
N LEU A 78 4.04 -10.21 4.50
CA LEU A 78 2.85 -9.42 4.13
C LEU A 78 3.19 -8.02 3.58
N VAL A 79 4.17 -7.33 4.19
CA VAL A 79 4.64 -6.01 3.75
C VAL A 79 5.26 -6.09 2.37
N VAL A 80 6.17 -7.05 2.14
CA VAL A 80 6.83 -7.25 0.83
C VAL A 80 5.79 -7.57 -0.24
N THR A 81 4.86 -8.49 0.05
CA THR A 81 3.75 -8.83 -0.85
C THR A 81 2.93 -7.60 -1.23
N THR A 82 2.51 -6.81 -0.24
CA THR A 82 1.69 -5.61 -0.46
C THR A 82 2.46 -4.54 -1.25
N LEU A 83 3.76 -4.38 -0.98
CA LEU A 83 4.61 -3.44 -1.69
C LEU A 83 4.73 -3.77 -3.18
N VAL A 84 4.99 -5.04 -3.52
CA VAL A 84 5.09 -5.49 -4.92
C VAL A 84 3.77 -5.28 -5.65
N ILE A 85 2.64 -5.66 -5.03
CA ILE A 85 1.30 -5.44 -5.60
C ILE A 85 1.08 -3.94 -5.85
N ASN A 86 1.43 -3.08 -4.89
CA ASN A 86 1.25 -1.63 -5.03
C ASN A 86 2.04 -1.08 -6.22
N TRP A 87 3.29 -1.50 -6.40
CA TRP A 87 4.09 -1.09 -7.56
C TRP A 87 3.49 -1.56 -8.90
N ILE A 88 3.03 -2.81 -8.97
CA ILE A 88 2.34 -3.33 -10.16
C ILE A 88 1.09 -2.49 -10.45
N LEU A 89 0.28 -2.18 -9.42
CA LEU A 89 -0.92 -1.36 -9.56
C LEU A 89 -0.61 0.07 -9.99
N ILE A 90 0.48 0.68 -9.50
CA ILE A 90 0.93 2.01 -9.93
C ILE A 90 1.28 1.98 -11.41
N CYS A 91 2.07 1.01 -11.88
CA CYS A 91 2.43 0.86 -13.29
C CYS A 91 1.21 0.68 -14.18
N ILE A 92 0.29 -0.23 -13.82
CA ILE A 92 -0.95 -0.47 -14.57
C ILE A 92 -1.84 0.78 -14.59
N SER A 93 -2.00 1.45 -13.45
CA SER A 93 -2.80 2.67 -13.33
C SER A 93 -2.21 3.79 -14.18
N ASN A 94 -0.89 3.92 -14.22
CA ASN A 94 -0.20 4.90 -15.07
C ASN A 94 -0.45 4.64 -16.57
N LEU A 95 -0.33 3.38 -17.00
CA LEU A 95 -0.61 2.96 -18.38
C LEU A 95 -2.07 3.22 -18.75
N LYS A 96 -3.02 2.83 -17.90
CA LYS A 96 -4.46 3.02 -18.14
C LYS A 96 -4.86 4.49 -18.15
N PHE A 97 -4.35 5.29 -17.20
CA PHE A 97 -4.62 6.72 -17.15
C PHE A 97 -4.20 7.42 -18.45
N ARG A 98 -3.03 7.06 -18.99
CA ARG A 98 -2.58 7.62 -20.27
C ARG A 98 -3.36 7.09 -21.46
N ALA A 99 -3.73 5.80 -21.48
CA ALA A 99 -4.60 5.26 -22.52
C ALA A 99 -5.94 6.03 -22.61
N VAL A 100 -6.53 6.38 -21.45
CA VAL A 100 -7.75 7.21 -21.38
C VAL A 100 -7.47 8.63 -21.87
N LYS A 101 -6.39 9.27 -21.41
CA LYS A 101 -6.02 10.64 -21.83
C LYS A 101 -5.75 10.78 -23.33
N ILE A 102 -5.11 9.78 -23.93
CA ILE A 102 -4.89 9.72 -25.39
C ILE A 102 -6.22 9.60 -26.11
N LYS A 103 -7.15 8.78 -25.60
CA LYS A 103 -8.50 8.64 -26.17
C LYS A 103 -9.33 9.93 -26.07
N GLU A 104 -9.08 10.75 -25.05
CA GLU A 104 -9.73 12.06 -24.85
C GLU A 104 -9.03 13.21 -25.59
N SER A 105 -7.96 12.94 -26.38
CA SER A 105 -7.12 13.95 -27.03
C SER A 105 -6.56 15.04 -26.10
N ILE A 106 -6.44 14.73 -24.80
CA ILE A 106 -5.88 15.64 -23.81
C ILE A 106 -4.39 15.37 -23.68
N GLU A 107 -3.56 16.29 -24.17
CA GLU A 107 -2.11 16.20 -23.97
C GLU A 107 -1.77 16.21 -22.47
N PRO A 108 -1.05 15.19 -21.96
CA PRO A 108 -0.59 15.19 -20.59
C PRO A 108 0.41 16.34 -20.37
N LYS A 109 0.13 17.22 -19.41
CA LYS A 109 1.03 18.35 -19.02
C LYS A 109 2.46 17.90 -18.66
N PHE A 110 2.65 16.64 -18.29
CA PHE A 110 3.96 16.05 -18.01
C PHE A 110 4.24 14.89 -18.99
N LYS A 111 5.17 15.11 -19.91
CA LYS A 111 5.71 14.08 -20.80
C LYS A 111 6.83 13.37 -20.04
N ALA A 112 6.60 12.13 -19.63
CA ALA A 112 7.64 11.35 -18.96
C ALA A 112 8.72 10.99 -20.01
N LEU A 113 9.99 11.26 -19.70
CA LEU A 113 11.10 10.74 -20.51
C LEU A 113 10.97 9.21 -20.55
N TRP A 114 11.05 8.63 -21.76
CA TRP A 114 11.00 7.18 -22.02
C TRP A 114 9.66 6.48 -21.78
N TYR A 115 8.55 7.21 -21.90
CA TYR A 115 7.23 6.59 -21.98
C TYR A 115 7.02 5.89 -23.33
N PRO A 116 6.46 4.66 -23.41
CA PRO A 116 5.97 3.78 -22.33
C PRO A 116 7.00 2.78 -21.78
N PHE A 117 8.23 2.80 -22.30
CA PHE A 117 9.28 1.83 -21.97
C PHE A 117 9.56 1.72 -20.46
N GLY A 118 9.57 2.84 -19.73
CA GLY A 118 9.84 2.84 -18.28
C GLY A 118 8.87 1.99 -17.44
N ASN A 119 7.57 1.97 -17.78
CA ASN A 119 6.59 1.16 -17.05
C ASN A 119 6.77 -0.34 -17.34
N TYR A 120 7.06 -0.70 -18.60
CA TYR A 120 7.33 -2.09 -18.96
C TYR A 120 8.62 -2.59 -18.34
N LEU A 121 9.68 -1.77 -18.33
CA LEU A 121 10.93 -2.08 -17.66
C LEU A 121 10.71 -2.33 -16.16
N CYS A 122 9.89 -1.48 -15.51
CA CYS A 122 9.55 -1.64 -14.10
C CYS A 122 8.77 -2.94 -13.84
N LEU A 123 7.81 -3.29 -14.69
CA LEU A 123 7.05 -4.55 -14.56
C LEU A 123 7.95 -5.79 -14.74
N ILE A 124 8.86 -5.76 -15.72
CA ILE A 124 9.84 -6.85 -15.93
C ILE A 124 10.77 -6.96 -14.72
N PHE A 125 11.22 -5.84 -14.18
CA PHE A 125 12.07 -5.81 -12.99
C PHE A 125 11.35 -6.35 -11.74
N LEU A 126 10.09 -5.98 -11.53
CA LEU A 126 9.26 -6.52 -10.44
C LEU A 126 9.02 -8.02 -10.60
N PHE A 127 8.80 -8.49 -11.83
CA PHE A 127 8.70 -9.91 -12.12
C PHE A 127 9.99 -10.66 -11.78
N LEU A 128 11.15 -10.11 -12.16
CA LEU A 128 12.45 -10.68 -11.79
C LEU A 128 12.64 -10.75 -10.27
N ILE A 129 12.26 -9.70 -9.54
CA ILE A 129 12.30 -9.70 -8.07
C ILE A 129 11.44 -10.83 -7.51
N LEU A 130 10.21 -11.03 -8.02
CA LEU A 130 9.35 -12.12 -7.58
C LEU A 130 9.98 -13.49 -7.80
N VAL A 131 10.67 -13.70 -8.94
CA VAL A 131 11.41 -14.94 -9.21
C VAL A 131 12.54 -15.13 -8.20
N ILE A 132 13.32 -14.10 -7.90
CA ILE A 132 14.41 -14.17 -6.92
C ILE A 132 13.88 -14.49 -5.51
N ILE A 133 12.78 -13.85 -5.10
CA ILE A 133 12.13 -14.11 -3.81
C ILE A 133 11.61 -15.55 -3.75
N LEU A 134 11.06 -16.09 -4.84
CA LEU A 134 10.60 -17.47 -4.92
C LEU A 134 11.76 -18.47 -4.74
N LEU A 135 12.94 -18.14 -5.27
CA LEU A 135 14.14 -18.96 -5.12
C LEU A 135 14.78 -18.85 -3.72
N THR A 136 14.37 -17.88 -2.91
CA THR A 136 14.93 -17.62 -1.57
C THR A 136 14.03 -18.19 -0.48
N ASP A 137 14.45 -19.27 0.19
CA ASP A 137 13.61 -20.02 1.13
C ASP A 137 13.05 -19.18 2.29
N GLY A 138 13.81 -18.21 2.80
CA GLY A 138 13.39 -17.37 3.95
C GLY A 138 12.30 -16.33 3.66
N ILE A 139 12.06 -15.98 2.39
CA ILE A 139 11.05 -14.96 2.02
C ILE A 139 10.05 -15.46 0.96
N ARG A 140 10.17 -16.73 0.54
CA ARG A 140 9.26 -17.40 -0.40
C ARG A 140 7.80 -17.30 0.02
N ILE A 141 7.54 -17.33 1.33
CA ILE A 141 6.20 -17.18 1.91
C ILE A 141 5.49 -15.93 1.38
N SER A 142 6.21 -14.81 1.17
CA SER A 142 5.66 -13.57 0.61
C SER A 142 5.03 -13.77 -0.77
N VAL A 143 5.66 -14.57 -1.65
CA VAL A 143 5.16 -14.81 -3.01
C VAL A 143 3.97 -15.75 -3.00
N ILE A 144 4.02 -16.80 -2.17
CA ILE A 144 2.92 -17.75 -2.01
C ILE A 144 1.68 -17.05 -1.44
N LEU A 145 1.87 -16.12 -0.50
CA LEU A 145 0.79 -15.37 0.15
C LEU A 145 0.16 -14.33 -0.79
N MET A 146 0.86 -13.91 -1.84
CA MET A 146 0.42 -12.90 -2.80
C MET A 146 -0.96 -13.17 -3.44
N PRO A 147 -1.22 -14.33 -4.08
CA PRO A 147 -2.54 -14.63 -4.65
C PRO A 147 -3.65 -14.67 -3.59
N PHE A 148 -3.39 -15.21 -2.41
CA PHE A 148 -4.36 -15.22 -1.30
C PHE A 148 -4.69 -13.79 -0.85
N TRP A 149 -3.69 -12.93 -0.76
CA TRP A 149 -3.87 -11.53 -0.38
C TRP A 149 -4.66 -10.75 -1.44
N VAL A 150 -4.35 -10.95 -2.72
CA VAL A 150 -5.10 -10.34 -3.83
C VAL A 150 -6.56 -10.79 -3.82
N LEU A 151 -6.81 -12.09 -3.58
CA LEU A 151 -8.16 -12.63 -3.47
C LEU A 151 -8.92 -12.02 -2.28
N PHE A 152 -8.27 -11.91 -1.13
CA PHE A 152 -8.83 -11.26 0.06
C PHE A 152 -9.22 -9.81 -0.20
N LEU A 153 -8.34 -9.03 -0.84
CA LEU A 153 -8.63 -7.65 -1.24
C LEU A 153 -9.76 -7.56 -2.27
N TRP A 154 -9.81 -8.48 -3.23
CA TRP A 154 -10.88 -8.55 -4.22
C TRP A 154 -12.24 -8.80 -3.56
N ILE A 155 -12.32 -9.75 -2.63
CA ILE A 155 -13.53 -10.04 -1.85
C ILE A 155 -13.94 -8.80 -1.04
N GLY A 156 -13.00 -8.15 -0.35
CA GLY A 156 -13.25 -6.92 0.40
C GLY A 156 -13.79 -5.79 -0.49
N PHE A 157 -13.25 -5.64 -1.69
CA PHE A 157 -13.75 -4.68 -2.68
C PHE A 157 -15.18 -5.01 -3.14
N LEU A 158 -15.47 -6.28 -3.45
CA LEU A 158 -16.82 -6.72 -3.81
C LEU A 158 -17.82 -6.42 -2.70
N LEU A 159 -17.52 -6.79 -1.45
CA LEU A 159 -18.40 -6.53 -0.29
C LEU A 159 -18.67 -5.03 -0.09
N THR A 160 -17.66 -4.19 -0.31
CA THR A 160 -17.80 -2.74 -0.22
C THR A 160 -18.66 -2.18 -1.36
N LYS A 161 -18.51 -2.72 -2.59
CA LYS A 161 -19.34 -2.38 -3.74
C LYS A 161 -20.80 -2.80 -3.54
N PHE A 162 -21.05 -4.00 -3.03
CA PHE A 162 -22.38 -4.50 -2.69
C PHE A 162 -23.05 -3.63 -1.61
N ARG A 163 -22.31 -3.21 -0.56
CA ARG A 163 -22.83 -2.28 0.47
C ARG A 163 -23.16 -0.88 -0.07
N LYS A 164 -22.38 -0.37 -1.02
CA LYS A 164 -22.67 0.92 -1.70
C LYS A 164 -23.93 0.82 -2.56
N GLN A 165 -24.15 -0.31 -3.24
CA GLN A 165 -25.31 -0.52 -4.11
C GLN A 165 -26.60 -0.76 -3.32
N ASN A 166 -26.54 -1.47 -2.18
CA ASN A 166 -27.70 -1.66 -1.28
C ASN A 166 -28.10 -0.42 -0.46
N ARG A 167 -27.27 0.62 -0.40
CA ARG A 167 -27.63 1.91 0.24
C ARG A 167 -28.24 2.92 -0.74
N ALA A 168 -28.21 2.64 -2.04
CA ALA A 168 -28.71 3.51 -3.10
C ALA A 168 -30.09 3.08 -3.65
N ASN A 169 -30.61 1.95 -3.17
CA ASN A 169 -31.99 1.48 -3.34
C ASN A 169 -32.73 1.62 -2.01
#